data_AF-A0A8T7LS39-F1
#
_entry.id   AF-A0A8T7LS39-F1
#
_cell.length_a   1.000
_cell.length_b   1.000
_cell.length_c   1.000
_cell.angle_alpha   90.00
_cell.angle_beta   90.00
_cell.angle_gamma   90.00
#
_symmetry.space_group_name_H-M   'P 1'
#
loop_
_entity.id
_entity.type
_entity.pdbx_description
1 polymer ?
#
loop_
_entity_poly.entity_id
_entity_poly.type
_entity_poly.pdbx_seq_one_letter_code
_entity_poly.pdbx_strand_id
1 'polypeptide(L)'
;MKMTLWRRVLAVGAMVLGAVYLINPTAGVLELLPDALPFVGNLDEAGATALLIWGIRALRQSGSALPALPSRSGRPGDDPVAARRSYSGEQKP
;
A
#
# COMPACT_ATOMS: atom_id res chain seq x y z
N MET A 1 9.38 2.13 -13.57
CA MET A 1 9.98 3.41 -13.13
C MET A 1 10.82 3.17 -11.88
N LYS A 2 12.15 3.33 -11.92
CA LYS A 2 12.98 3.32 -10.71
C LYS A 2 12.56 4.49 -9.82
N MET A 3 12.28 4.25 -8.55
CA MET A 3 12.15 5.36 -7.61
C MET A 3 13.51 6.04 -7.47
N THR A 4 13.57 7.32 -7.80
CA THR A 4 14.74 8.14 -7.53
C THR A 4 14.93 8.24 -6.01
N LEU A 5 16.18 8.23 -5.55
CA LEU A 5 16.55 8.32 -4.14
C LEU A 5 15.81 9.47 -3.43
N TRP A 6 15.69 10.60 -4.14
CA TRP A 6 14.92 11.78 -3.74
C TRP A 6 13.48 11.48 -3.34
N ARG A 7 12.76 10.66 -4.10
CA ARG A 7 11.36 10.33 -3.80
C ARG A 7 11.21 9.49 -2.53
N ARG A 8 12.22 8.67 -2.20
CA ARG A 8 12.25 7.91 -0.94
C ARG A 8 12.54 8.83 0.24
N VAL A 9 13.51 9.72 0.10
CA VAL A 9 13.84 10.73 1.12
C VAL A 9 12.62 11.61 1.42
N LEU A 10 11.90 12.06 0.39
CA LEU A 10 10.67 12.83 0.55
C LEU A 10 9.56 12.03 1.25
N ALA A 11 9.38 10.76 0.91
CA ALA A 11 8.36 9.92 1.54
C ALA A 11 8.66 9.67 3.03
N VAL A 12 9.92 9.38 3.37
CA VAL A 12 10.34 9.20 4.76
C VAL A 12 10.24 10.51 5.53
N GLY A 13 10.69 11.63 4.95
CA GLY A 13 10.56 12.95 5.56
C GLY A 13 9.11 13.33 5.85
N ALA A 14 8.20 13.08 4.90
CA ALA A 14 6.77 13.29 5.06
C ALA A 14 6.16 12.46 6.20
N MET A 15 6.58 11.19 6.35
CA MET A 15 6.13 10.33 7.45
C MET A 15 6.65 10.81 8.81
N VAL A 16 7.93 11.19 8.91
CA VAL A 16 8.52 11.66 10.16
C VAL A 16 7.85 12.97 10.59
N LEU A 17 7.68 13.92 9.66
CA LEU A 17 7.06 15.21 9.95
C LEU A 17 5.60 15.03 10.41
N GLY A 18 4.81 14.24 9.68
CA GLY A 18 3.42 13.97 10.05
C GLY A 18 3.30 13.25 11.40
N ALA A 19 4.20 12.31 11.71
CA ALA A 19 4.20 11.60 12.99
C ALA A 19 4.54 12.52 14.16
N VAL A 20 5.59 13.33 14.01
CA VAL A 20 6.00 14.29 15.06
C VAL A 20 4.89 15.31 15.30
N TYR A 21 4.23 15.79 14.24
CA TYR A 21 3.10 16.71 14.35
C TYR A 21 1.92 16.09 15.09
N LEU A 22 1.52 14.87 14.73
CA LEU A 22 0.41 14.15 15.38
C LEU A 22 0.68 13.76 16.82
N ILE A 23 1.94 13.47 17.17
CA ILE A 23 2.33 13.21 18.55
C ILE A 23 2.23 14.50 19.38
N ASN A 24 2.28 15.68 18.74
CA ASN A 24 2.20 17.01 19.35
C ASN A 24 2.96 17.05 20.69
N PRO A 25 4.29 16.81 20.69
CA PRO A 25 5.08 16.72 21.92
C PRO A 25 5.11 18.02 22.71
N THR A 26 4.75 19.13 22.08
CA THR A 26 4.61 20.47 22.67
C THR A 26 3.23 20.71 23.30
N ALA A 27 2.30 19.75 23.25
CA ALA A 27 0.97 19.78 23.86
C ALA A 27 0.17 21.08 23.59
N GLY A 28 0.33 21.67 22.41
CA GLY A 28 -0.37 22.91 22.03
C GLY A 28 0.19 24.22 22.60
N VAL A 29 1.37 24.20 23.27
CA VAL A 29 1.95 25.41 23.92
C VAL A 29 2.50 26.45 22.92
N LEU A 30 2.65 26.09 21.63
CA LEU A 30 3.13 26.97 20.55
C LEU A 30 2.11 27.13 19.41
N GLU A 31 0.82 27.10 19.71
CA GLU A 31 -0.23 27.26 18.70
C GLU A 31 -0.31 28.73 18.21
N LEU A 32 0.11 28.96 16.98
CA LEU A 32 0.01 30.25 16.26
C LEU A 32 -1.40 30.48 15.67
N LEU A 33 -2.24 29.43 15.62
CA LEU A 33 -3.60 29.43 15.09
C LEU A 33 -4.59 28.99 16.18
N PRO A 34 -5.80 29.58 16.27
CA PRO A 34 -6.77 29.23 17.30
C PRO A 34 -7.57 27.97 16.88
N ASP A 35 -6.93 26.80 16.95
CA ASP A 35 -7.52 25.50 16.57
C ASP A 35 -8.26 24.78 17.73
N ALA A 36 -8.36 25.38 18.92
CA ALA A 36 -9.06 24.80 20.09
C ALA A 36 -10.61 24.90 20.06
N LEU A 37 -11.23 25.13 18.89
CA LEU A 37 -12.69 25.17 18.79
C LEU A 37 -13.28 23.74 18.77
N PRO A 38 -14.09 23.35 19.77
CA PRO A 38 -14.80 22.09 19.71
C PRO A 38 -15.70 22.11 18.47
N PHE A 39 -15.68 21.04 17.68
CA PHE A 39 -16.37 20.79 16.39
C PHE A 39 -15.63 21.12 15.08
N VAL A 40 -14.63 22.00 15.05
CA VAL A 40 -13.92 22.37 13.79
C VAL A 40 -12.38 22.32 13.92
N GLY A 41 -11.85 22.30 15.14
CA GLY A 41 -10.42 22.18 15.42
C GLY A 41 -9.83 20.85 14.95
N ASN A 42 -8.66 20.92 14.30
CA ASN A 42 -7.78 19.83 13.81
C ASN A 42 -7.65 19.65 12.29
N LEU A 43 -7.78 20.72 11.50
CA LEU A 43 -7.55 20.64 10.05
C LEU A 43 -6.08 20.31 9.73
N ASP A 44 -5.18 20.81 10.56
CA ASP A 44 -3.75 20.62 10.52
C ASP A 44 -3.35 19.17 10.91
N GLU A 45 -3.96 18.55 11.92
CA GLU A 45 -3.75 17.11 12.19
C GLU A 45 -4.35 16.22 11.10
N ALA A 46 -5.47 16.62 10.48
CA ALA A 46 -5.99 15.94 9.31
C ALA A 46 -4.98 16.02 8.14
N GLY A 47 -4.35 17.18 7.94
CA GLY A 47 -3.26 17.38 7.00
C GLY A 47 -2.04 16.51 7.31
N ALA A 48 -1.60 16.46 8.57
CA ALA A 48 -0.49 15.63 9.02
C ALA A 48 -0.78 14.13 8.82
N THR A 49 -2.02 13.70 9.09
CA THR A 49 -2.48 12.34 8.85
C THR A 49 -2.47 11.99 7.36
N ALA A 50 -2.97 12.89 6.51
CA ALA A 50 -2.95 12.70 5.06
C ALA A 50 -1.51 12.59 4.54
N LEU A 51 -0.60 13.40 5.06
CA LEU A 51 0.83 13.37 4.72
C LEU A 51 1.49 12.04 5.11
N LEU A 52 1.14 11.50 6.29
CA LEU A 52 1.61 10.20 6.77
C LEU A 52 1.14 9.06 5.86
N ILE A 53 -0.17 9.05 5.53
CA ILE A 53 -0.77 8.07 4.64
C ILE A 53 -0.14 8.12 3.24
N TRP A 54 0.13 9.33 2.73
CA TRP A 54 0.78 9.52 1.45
C TRP A 54 2.20 8.93 1.44
N GLY A 55 3.01 9.19 2.48
CA GLY A 55 4.35 8.65 2.61
C GLY A 55 4.37 7.11 2.66
N ILE A 56 3.46 6.51 3.44
CA ILE A 56 3.29 5.04 3.49
C ILE A 56 2.94 4.48 2.11
N ARG A 57 2.00 5.12 1.39
CA ARG A 57 1.61 4.68 0.04
C ARG A 57 2.77 4.78 -0.95
N ALA A 58 3.53 5.87 -0.91
CA ALA A 58 4.70 6.08 -1.76
C ALA A 58 5.76 4.98 -1.55
N LEU A 59 5.97 4.55 -0.30
CA LEU A 59 6.86 3.44 0.04
C LEU A 59 6.30 2.07 -0.38
N ARG A 60 5.00 1.81 -0.19
CA ARG A 60 4.37 0.52 -0.60
C ARG A 60 4.41 0.29 -2.12
N GLN A 61 4.16 1.32 -2.91
CA GLN A 61 4.26 1.25 -4.38
C GLN A 61 5.71 1.07 -4.88
N SER A 62 6.70 1.21 -3.98
CA SER A 62 8.10 0.93 -4.28
C SER A 62 8.41 -0.56 -4.38
N GLY A 63 7.55 -1.42 -3.81
CA GLY A 63 7.79 -2.85 -3.65
C GLY A 63 7.07 -3.77 -4.64
N SER A 64 6.19 -3.26 -5.51
CA SER A 64 5.46 -4.10 -6.48
C SER A 64 6.29 -4.35 -7.74
N ALA A 65 7.41 -5.04 -7.57
CA ALA A 65 7.92 -5.99 -8.56
C ALA A 65 7.78 -7.38 -7.94
N LEU A 66 6.56 -7.77 -7.57
CA LEU A 66 6.30 -9.20 -7.47
C LEU A 66 6.44 -9.72 -8.90
N PRO A 67 7.43 -10.58 -9.20
CA PRO A 67 7.48 -11.21 -10.51
C PRO A 67 6.11 -11.84 -10.75
N ALA A 68 5.55 -11.65 -11.94
CA ALA A 68 4.32 -12.30 -12.32
C ALA A 68 4.47 -13.78 -11.95
N LEU A 69 3.62 -14.27 -11.05
CA LEU A 69 3.65 -15.67 -10.65
C LEU A 69 3.60 -16.48 -11.95
N PRO A 70 4.51 -17.44 -12.16
CA PRO A 70 4.48 -18.23 -13.37
C PRO A 70 3.09 -18.82 -13.52
N SER A 71 2.45 -18.54 -14.66
CA SER A 71 1.15 -19.12 -14.99
C SER A 71 1.25 -20.62 -14.75
N ARG A 72 0.39 -21.11 -13.86
CA ARG A 72 0.21 -22.53 -13.57
C ARG A 72 -0.43 -23.18 -14.80
N SER A 73 0.32 -23.31 -15.89
CA SER A 73 -0.06 -24.02 -17.09
C SER A 73 0.91 -25.18 -17.24
N GLY A 74 0.48 -26.37 -16.82
CA GLY A 74 1.29 -27.58 -16.96
C GLY A 74 1.12 -28.63 -15.86
N ARG A 75 0.15 -28.49 -14.93
CA ARG A 75 -0.18 -29.62 -14.08
C ARG A 75 -0.98 -30.64 -14.89
N PRO A 76 -0.65 -31.95 -14.79
CA PRO A 76 -1.49 -33.00 -15.34
C PRO A 76 -2.92 -32.84 -14.79
N GLY A 77 -3.87 -32.46 -15.65
CA GLY A 77 -5.25 -32.13 -15.27
C GLY A 77 -5.72 -30.72 -15.61
N ASP A 78 -4.81 -29.79 -15.95
CA ASP A 78 -5.17 -28.43 -16.38
C ASP A 78 -5.75 -28.41 -17.82
N ASP A 79 -5.53 -29.47 -18.59
CA ASP A 79 -6.07 -29.67 -19.95
C ASP A 79 -7.42 -30.41 -19.90
N PRO A 80 -8.57 -29.70 -20.00
CA PRO A 80 -9.89 -30.34 -19.98
C PRO A 80 -10.11 -31.33 -21.15
N VAL A 81 -9.32 -31.18 -22.22
CA VAL A 81 -9.33 -32.07 -23.39
C VAL A 81 -8.60 -33.39 -23.11
N ALA A 82 -7.49 -33.34 -22.36
CA ALA A 82 -6.73 -34.53 -21.97
C ALA A 82 -7.51 -35.37 -20.93
N ALA A 83 -8.19 -34.70 -20.00
CA ALA A 83 -9.08 -35.35 -19.04
C ALA A 83 -10.23 -36.12 -19.75
N ARG A 84 -10.87 -35.51 -20.77
CA ARG A 84 -11.95 -36.17 -21.53
C ARG A 84 -11.48 -37.39 -22.32
N ARG A 85 -10.26 -37.37 -22.88
CA ARG A 85 -9.71 -38.54 -23.59
C ARG A 85 -9.46 -39.72 -22.66
N SER A 86 -9.05 -39.46 -21.43
CA SER A 86 -8.78 -40.50 -20.43
C SER A 86 -10.07 -41.21 -19.99
N TYR A 87 -11.16 -40.47 -19.75
CA TYR A 87 -12.46 -41.08 -19.40
C TYR A 87 -13.17 -41.77 -20.58
N SER A 88 -12.83 -41.41 -21.83
CA SER A 88 -13.47 -42.00 -23.02
C SER A 88 -12.78 -43.28 -23.52
N GLY A 89 -11.59 -43.63 -23.01
CA GLY A 89 -10.82 -44.79 -23.44
C GLY A 89 -11.15 -46.10 -22.70
N GLU A 90 -11.85 -46.02 -21.56
CA GLU A 90 -12.04 -47.16 -20.65
C GLU A 90 -13.45 -47.76 -20.66
N GLN A 91 -14.31 -47.34 -21.59
CA GLN A 91 -15.61 -47.98 -21.79
C GLN A 91 -15.62 -48.80 -23.08
N LYS A 92 -15.10 -50.02 -23.01
CA LYS A 92 -15.47 -51.10 -23.92
C LYS A 92 -15.10 -52.47 -23.35
N PRO A 93 -15.97 -53.47 -23.55
CA PRO A 93 -17.34 -53.63 -23.09
C PRO A 93 -17.44 -54.45 -21.79
#